data_AF-A0A6I9UK23-F1
#
_entry.id   AF-A0A6I9UK23-F1
#
_cell.length_a   1.000
_cell.length_b   1.000
_cell.length_c   1.000
_cell.angle_alpha   90.00
_cell.angle_beta   90.00
_cell.angle_gamma   90.00
#
_symmetry.space_group_name_H-M   'P 1'
#
loop_
_entity.id
_entity.type
_entity.pdbx_description
1 polymer ?
#
loop_
_entity_poly.entity_id
_entity_poly.type
_entity_poly.pdbx_seq_one_letter_code
_entity_poly.pdbx_strand_id
1 'polypeptide(L)'
;MASSLQRLASNSSKAYRSALAPFTRAFSTGDTLVEIRPGEIGMVSGIPQEHLRRRVLIFSPARTATQQGSGKVGRWKINFMSTQKWENPLMGWTSTGDPYANVGDSALSFDSQEAAIAFAERHGWEYTVKKHQTPLLKVKSYADNFKWKGPPKEEAN
;
A
#
# COMPACT_ATOMS: atom_id res chain seq x y z
N MET A 1 15.99 76.43 12.50
CA MET A 1 16.82 76.56 13.73
C MET A 1 17.04 75.13 14.22
N ALA A 2 18.21 74.50 14.28
CA ALA A 2 19.58 74.92 14.15
C ALA A 2 20.41 73.74 13.59
N SER A 3 21.39 74.07 12.77
CA SER A 3 22.46 73.20 12.30
C SER A 3 23.61 73.11 13.33
N SER A 4 24.56 72.20 13.07
CA SER A 4 25.92 72.04 13.65
C SER A 4 26.03 70.91 14.70
N LEU A 5 27.05 70.07 14.76
CA LEU A 5 28.46 70.18 14.35
C LEU A 5 29.04 68.82 13.89
N GLN A 6 30.05 68.89 13.02
CA GLN A 6 30.99 67.81 12.68
C GLN A 6 32.08 67.69 13.77
N ARG A 7 32.57 66.46 14.05
CA ARG A 7 33.97 66.03 13.74
C ARG A 7 34.35 64.68 14.39
N LEU A 8 34.83 63.79 13.52
CA LEU A 8 36.05 62.96 13.60
C LEU A 8 36.46 62.34 14.95
N ALA A 9 36.47 61.01 14.97
CA ALA A 9 37.62 60.25 15.50
C ALA A 9 37.79 58.95 14.71
N SER A 10 38.94 58.86 14.06
CA SER A 10 39.52 57.65 13.49
C SER A 10 39.93 56.69 14.61
N ASN A 11 39.66 55.39 14.47
CA ASN A 11 40.67 54.43 14.86
C ASN A 11 40.56 53.13 14.05
N SER A 12 41.69 52.77 13.45
CA SER A 12 41.87 51.56 12.67
C SER A 12 42.02 50.36 13.59
N SER A 13 41.24 49.31 13.33
CA SER A 13 41.64 47.95 13.66
C SER A 13 41.29 47.06 12.48
N LYS A 14 42.28 46.78 11.64
CA LYS A 14 42.18 45.72 10.64
C LYS A 14 42.04 44.39 11.38
N ALA A 15 40.82 43.89 11.53
CA ALA A 15 40.58 42.53 11.96
C ALA A 15 40.71 41.62 10.73
N TYR A 16 41.81 40.89 10.64
CA TYR A 16 41.92 39.76 9.72
C TYR A 16 40.95 38.67 10.18
N ARG A 17 39.74 38.66 9.61
CA ARG A 17 38.85 37.50 9.73
C ARG A 17 39.40 36.42 8.80
N SER A 18 40.03 35.39 9.37
CA SER A 18 40.31 34.16 8.65
C SER A 18 38.98 33.54 8.20
N ALA A 19 38.73 33.53 6.90
CA ALA A 19 37.60 32.82 6.33
C ALA A 19 37.87 31.31 6.42
N LEU A 20 37.54 30.70 7.56
CA LEU A 20 37.25 29.28 7.59
C LEU A 20 35.89 29.12 6.91
N ALA A 21 35.91 28.91 5.59
CA ALA A 21 34.74 28.44 4.88
C ALA A 21 34.30 27.14 5.56
N PRO A 22 33.05 27.03 6.04
CA PRO A 22 32.58 25.72 6.45
C PRO A 22 32.55 24.88 5.18
N PHE A 23 33.33 23.80 5.16
CA PHE A 23 33.12 22.69 4.23
C PHE A 23 31.76 22.07 4.59
N THR A 24 30.67 22.75 4.28
CA THR A 24 29.36 22.11 4.18
C THR A 24 29.47 21.22 2.95
N ARG A 25 29.78 19.95 3.19
CA ARG A 25 29.58 18.89 2.21
C ARG A 25 28.11 19.00 1.79
N ALA A 26 27.87 19.52 0.60
CA ALA A 26 26.55 19.48 0.01
C ALA A 26 26.18 17.99 -0.09
N PHE A 27 25.31 17.51 0.80
CA PHE A 27 24.62 16.28 0.53
C PHE A 27 23.87 16.53 -0.77
N SER A 28 24.29 15.83 -1.82
CA SER A 28 23.64 15.85 -3.11
C SER A 28 22.19 15.45 -2.89
N THR A 29 21.30 16.44 -2.78
CA THR A 29 19.86 16.27 -2.98
C THR A 29 19.64 16.10 -4.49
N GLY A 30 20.28 15.09 -5.04
CA GLY A 30 19.92 14.56 -6.34
C GLY A 30 18.75 13.65 -6.06
N ASP A 31 17.57 14.06 -6.50
CA ASP A 31 16.45 13.17 -6.77
C ASP A 31 16.92 12.19 -7.85
N THR A 32 17.70 11.19 -7.43
CA THR A 32 18.04 10.08 -8.30
C THR A 32 16.76 9.26 -8.39
N LEU A 33 16.06 9.41 -9.51
CA LEU A 33 15.12 8.41 -10.00
C LEU A 33 15.91 7.11 -10.16
N VAL A 34 16.12 6.39 -9.05
CA VAL A 34 16.68 5.05 -9.07
C VAL A 34 15.57 4.20 -9.67
N GLU A 35 15.72 3.83 -10.93
CA GLU A 35 14.93 2.77 -11.54
C GLU A 35 15.18 1.50 -10.72
N ILE A 36 14.31 1.24 -9.75
CA ILE A 36 14.40 0.04 -8.91
C ILE A 36 14.19 -1.15 -9.84
N ARG A 37 15.22 -1.97 -10.00
CA ARG A 37 15.09 -3.18 -10.80
C ARG A 37 14.12 -4.14 -10.10
N PRO A 38 13.22 -4.81 -10.84
CA PRO A 38 12.34 -5.81 -10.25
C PRO A 38 13.15 -6.86 -9.49
N GLY A 39 12.79 -7.14 -8.24
CA GLY A 39 13.46 -8.12 -7.36
C GLY A 39 14.69 -7.64 -6.60
N GLU A 40 15.21 -6.43 -6.86
CA GLU A 40 16.41 -5.91 -6.17
C GLU A 40 16.18 -5.72 -4.67
N ILE A 41 15.01 -5.21 -4.30
CA ILE A 41 14.65 -5.02 -2.88
C ILE A 41 14.43 -6.37 -2.20
N GLY A 42 13.90 -7.35 -2.93
CA GLY A 42 13.75 -8.74 -2.43
C GLY A 42 15.08 -9.32 -1.94
N MET A 43 16.17 -9.12 -2.70
CA MET A 43 17.50 -9.61 -2.34
C MET A 43 18.08 -8.92 -1.10
N VAL A 44 17.81 -7.63 -0.90
CA VAL A 44 18.34 -6.84 0.23
C VAL A 44 17.50 -7.02 1.51
N SER A 45 16.23 -7.39 1.36
CA SER A 45 15.27 -7.50 2.48
C SER A 45 15.54 -8.61 3.50
N GLY A 46 16.50 -9.51 3.25
CA GLY A 46 16.82 -10.64 4.13
C GLY A 46 15.79 -11.77 4.08
N ILE A 47 14.84 -11.75 3.13
CA ILE A 47 13.88 -12.82 2.92
C ILE A 47 14.61 -14.04 2.33
N PRO A 48 14.45 -15.25 2.90
CA PRO A 48 15.00 -16.47 2.32
C PRO A 48 14.56 -16.69 0.87
N GLN A 49 15.47 -17.19 0.02
CA GLN A 49 15.23 -17.37 -1.42
C GLN A 49 14.02 -18.25 -1.72
N GLU A 50 13.73 -19.23 -0.85
CA GLU A 50 12.57 -20.11 -0.95
C GLU A 50 11.25 -19.34 -0.94
N HIS A 51 11.15 -18.30 -0.11
CA HIS A 51 9.95 -17.48 0.00
C HIS A 51 9.86 -16.40 -1.10
N LEU A 52 10.97 -16.03 -1.73
CA LEU A 52 10.94 -15.11 -2.88
C LEU A 52 10.37 -15.76 -4.15
N ARG A 53 10.53 -17.08 -4.31
CA ARG A 53 10.03 -17.82 -5.48
C ARG A 53 8.53 -18.12 -5.45
N ARG A 54 7.85 -17.79 -4.35
CA ARG A 54 6.43 -18.15 -4.19
C ARG A 54 5.55 -17.26 -5.04
N ARG A 55 4.42 -17.84 -5.49
CA ARG A 55 3.37 -17.11 -6.18
C ARG A 55 2.47 -16.38 -5.20
N VAL A 56 2.14 -15.13 -5.53
CA VAL A 56 1.26 -14.29 -4.74
C VAL A 56 0.01 -13.92 -5.52
N LEU A 57 -1.11 -13.80 -4.81
CA LEU A 57 -2.39 -13.42 -5.37
C LEU A 57 -2.75 -12.02 -4.89
N ILE A 58 -2.82 -11.07 -5.81
CA ILE A 58 -3.24 -9.69 -5.54
C ILE A 58 -4.75 -9.64 -5.73
N PHE A 59 -5.49 -9.27 -4.69
CA PHE A 59 -6.95 -9.23 -4.73
C PHE A 59 -7.50 -8.17 -3.78
N SER A 60 -8.72 -7.73 -4.06
CA SER A 60 -9.51 -6.98 -3.10
C SER A 60 -10.52 -7.93 -2.43
N PRO A 61 -10.54 -8.05 -1.09
CA PRO A 61 -11.49 -8.92 -0.39
C PRO A 61 -12.94 -8.59 -0.76
N ALA A 62 -13.72 -9.63 -1.05
CA ALA A 62 -15.14 -9.48 -1.25
C ALA A 62 -15.84 -9.07 0.05
N ARG A 63 -17.01 -8.45 -0.08
CA ARG A 63 -17.85 -8.15 1.08
C ARG A 63 -18.24 -9.44 1.80
N THR A 64 -18.12 -9.47 3.12
CA THR A 64 -18.60 -10.59 3.94
C THR A 64 -20.10 -10.77 3.75
N ALA A 65 -20.54 -11.92 3.23
CA ALA A 65 -21.94 -12.14 2.85
C ALA A 65 -22.94 -12.03 4.03
N THR A 66 -22.48 -12.36 5.25
CA THR A 66 -23.29 -12.25 6.47
C THR A 66 -23.50 -10.81 6.94
N GLN A 67 -22.70 -9.85 6.45
CA GLN A 67 -22.75 -8.45 6.84
C GLN A 67 -23.13 -7.54 5.67
N GLN A 68 -23.86 -6.46 5.94
CA GLN A 68 -24.23 -5.52 4.88
C GLN A 68 -23.21 -4.38 4.67
N GLY A 69 -22.33 -4.14 5.65
CA GLY A 69 -21.35 -3.06 5.60
C GLY A 69 -20.30 -3.22 4.50
N SER A 70 -19.91 -2.10 3.89
CA SER A 70 -18.92 -2.04 2.80
C SER A 70 -17.55 -1.49 3.22
N GLY A 71 -17.33 -1.15 4.49
CA GLY A 71 -16.12 -0.44 4.94
C GLY A 71 -14.79 -1.21 4.76
N LYS A 72 -14.83 -2.54 4.63
CA LYS A 72 -13.63 -3.37 4.38
C LYS A 72 -13.35 -3.59 2.89
N VAL A 73 -14.29 -3.22 2.02
CA VAL A 73 -14.20 -3.40 0.57
C VAL A 73 -13.33 -2.28 -0.03
N GLY A 74 -12.62 -2.56 -1.12
CA GLY A 74 -11.79 -1.57 -1.83
C GLY A 74 -10.34 -1.50 -1.35
N ARG A 75 -10.02 -2.11 -0.21
CA ARG A 75 -8.62 -2.35 0.17
C ARG A 75 -8.05 -3.51 -0.65
N TRP A 76 -6.82 -3.35 -1.11
CA TRP A 76 -6.08 -4.38 -1.83
C TRP A 76 -5.16 -5.14 -0.90
N LYS A 77 -5.05 -6.44 -1.08
CA LYS A 77 -4.21 -7.32 -0.27
C LYS A 77 -3.43 -8.27 -1.16
N ILE A 78 -2.30 -8.73 -0.63
CA ILE A 78 -1.47 -9.76 -1.24
C ILE A 78 -1.67 -11.03 -0.42
N ASN A 79 -2.30 -12.04 -1.02
CA ASN A 79 -2.42 -13.36 -0.42
C ASN A 79 -1.22 -14.21 -0.83
N PHE A 80 -0.51 -14.73 0.17
CA PHE A 80 0.49 -15.76 -0.02
C PHE A 80 -0.21 -17.11 0.07
N MET A 81 -0.12 -17.94 -0.98
CA MET A 81 -0.68 -19.29 -0.92
C MET A 81 -0.04 -20.06 0.24
N SER A 82 -0.83 -20.40 1.27
CA SER A 82 -0.32 -21.06 2.47
C SER A 82 0.03 -22.51 2.17
N THR A 83 1.21 -22.96 2.62
CA THR A 83 1.69 -24.32 2.38
C THR A 83 0.90 -25.37 3.15
N GLN A 84 1.16 -25.50 4.46
CA GLN A 84 0.61 -26.56 5.28
C GLN A 84 0.35 -26.05 6.70
N LYS A 85 -0.81 -26.44 7.22
CA LYS A 85 -1.18 -26.29 8.63
C LYS A 85 -1.48 -27.68 9.17
N TRP A 86 -1.02 -27.97 10.37
CA TRP A 86 -1.21 -29.28 11.03
C TRP A 86 -1.68 -29.08 12.47
N GLU A 87 -2.22 -30.14 13.05
CA GLU A 87 -2.63 -30.17 14.45
C GLU A 87 -1.42 -30.44 15.36
N ASN A 88 -1.29 -29.66 16.43
CA ASN A 88 -0.29 -29.91 17.46
C ASN A 88 -0.70 -31.14 18.29
N PRO A 89 0.10 -32.22 18.36
CA PRO A 89 -0.27 -33.46 19.04
C PRO A 89 -0.51 -33.31 20.55
N LEU A 90 0.01 -32.26 21.18
CA LEU A 90 -0.18 -32.04 22.63
C LEU A 90 -1.50 -31.34 22.96
N MET A 91 -1.80 -30.22 22.28
CA MET A 91 -2.93 -29.33 22.63
C MET A 91 -4.05 -29.30 21.58
N GLY A 92 -3.84 -29.87 20.40
CA GLY A 92 -4.80 -29.81 19.29
C GLY A 92 -4.85 -28.46 18.54
N TRP A 93 -3.93 -27.53 18.82
CA TRP A 93 -3.92 -26.22 18.15
C TRP A 93 -3.36 -26.31 16.73
N THR A 94 -3.85 -25.43 15.84
CA THR A 94 -3.33 -25.31 14.48
C THR A 94 -1.93 -24.71 14.49
N SER A 95 -0.94 -25.51 14.11
CA SER A 95 0.45 -25.11 13.93
C SER A 95 0.78 -24.94 12.45
N THR A 96 1.74 -24.07 12.14
CA THR A 96 2.24 -23.85 10.78
C THR A 96 3.72 -23.54 10.79
N GLY A 97 4.43 -23.92 9.72
CA GLY A 97 5.83 -23.59 9.50
C GLY A 97 6.03 -22.45 8.49
N ASP A 98 4.96 -21.90 7.90
CA ASP A 98 5.06 -20.83 6.91
C ASP A 98 5.07 -19.45 7.60
N PRO A 99 6.17 -18.66 7.48
CA PRO A 99 6.23 -17.35 8.11
C PRO A 99 5.24 -16.33 7.51
N TYR A 100 4.80 -16.53 6.27
CA TYR A 100 3.86 -15.62 5.60
C TYR A 100 2.40 -15.95 5.85
N ALA A 101 2.10 -17.00 6.62
CA ALA A 101 0.74 -17.49 6.85
C ALA A 101 -0.23 -16.41 7.36
N ASN A 102 0.26 -15.42 8.11
CA ASN A 102 -0.57 -14.35 8.71
C ASN A 102 -0.29 -12.96 8.14
N VAL A 103 0.86 -12.76 7.49
CA VAL A 103 1.35 -11.44 7.06
C VAL A 103 0.47 -10.85 5.95
N GLY A 104 0.07 -11.67 4.98
CA GLY A 104 -0.75 -11.24 3.85
C GLY A 104 -2.15 -10.76 4.25
N ASP A 105 -2.77 -11.40 5.24
CA ASP A 105 -4.12 -11.07 5.66
C ASP A 105 -4.18 -9.93 6.68
N SER A 106 -3.19 -9.84 7.59
CA SER A 106 -3.25 -8.95 8.75
C SER A 106 -2.53 -7.62 8.56
N ALA A 107 -1.37 -7.62 7.88
CA ALA A 107 -0.46 -6.47 7.89
C ALA A 107 -0.26 -5.79 6.53
N LEU A 108 -0.49 -6.50 5.42
CA LEU A 108 -0.26 -5.97 4.07
C LEU A 108 -1.55 -5.56 3.39
N SER A 109 -1.93 -4.29 3.59
CA SER A 109 -3.06 -3.67 2.89
C SER A 109 -2.63 -2.45 2.10
N PHE A 110 -3.05 -2.38 0.84
CA PHE A 110 -2.76 -1.31 -0.11
C PHE A 110 -4.04 -0.57 -0.48
N ASP A 111 -3.92 0.70 -0.86
CA ASP A 111 -5.05 1.53 -1.28
C ASP A 111 -5.42 1.27 -2.75
N SER A 112 -4.44 0.93 -3.59
CA SER A 112 -4.63 0.71 -5.02
C SER A 112 -4.06 -0.62 -5.50
N GLN A 113 -4.54 -1.08 -6.67
CA GLN A 113 -4.05 -2.30 -7.30
C GLN A 113 -2.59 -2.14 -7.74
N GLU A 114 -2.26 -0.97 -8.29
CA GLU A 114 -0.95 -0.60 -8.82
C GLU A 114 0.08 -0.56 -7.70
N ALA A 115 -0.28 -0.03 -6.53
CA ALA A 115 0.59 -0.03 -5.36
C ALA A 115 0.93 -1.46 -4.90
N ALA A 116 -0.04 -2.38 -4.92
CA ALA A 116 0.19 -3.78 -4.60
C ALA A 116 1.07 -4.49 -5.64
N ILE A 117 0.86 -4.20 -6.93
CA ILE A 117 1.68 -4.73 -8.03
C ILE A 117 3.12 -4.24 -7.91
N ALA A 118 3.32 -2.92 -7.77
CA ALA A 118 4.64 -2.32 -7.61
C ALA A 118 5.37 -2.88 -6.38
N PHE A 119 4.66 -3.15 -5.29
CA PHE A 119 5.24 -3.79 -4.11
C PHE A 119 5.71 -5.22 -4.40
N ALA A 120 4.90 -6.02 -5.09
CA ALA A 120 5.27 -7.38 -5.48
C ALA A 120 6.45 -7.40 -6.46
N GLU A 121 6.48 -6.50 -7.44
CA GLU A 121 7.56 -6.38 -8.42
C GLU A 121 8.88 -5.97 -7.79
N ARG A 122 8.86 -5.02 -6.84
CA ARG A 122 10.04 -4.62 -6.06
C ARG A 122 10.67 -5.78 -5.31
N HIS A 123 9.84 -6.66 -4.74
CA HIS A 123 10.29 -7.87 -4.03
C HIS A 123 10.60 -9.04 -4.96
N GLY A 124 10.21 -8.96 -6.24
CA GLY A 124 10.45 -10.01 -7.23
C GLY A 124 9.52 -11.22 -7.10
N TRP A 125 8.33 -11.04 -6.52
CA TRP A 125 7.34 -12.12 -6.41
C TRP A 125 6.57 -12.30 -7.71
N GLU A 126 6.34 -13.55 -8.12
CA GLU A 126 5.43 -13.87 -9.22
C GLU A 126 3.99 -13.63 -8.76
N TYR A 127 3.26 -12.72 -9.41
CA TYR A 127 1.93 -12.33 -8.99
C TYR A 127 0.83 -12.69 -9.99
N THR A 128 -0.37 -12.93 -9.48
CA THR A 128 -1.61 -13.01 -10.27
C THR A 128 -2.62 -12.02 -9.71
N VAL A 129 -3.25 -11.23 -10.57
CA VAL A 129 -4.22 -10.21 -10.15
C VAL A 129 -5.64 -10.73 -10.35
N LYS A 130 -6.45 -10.73 -9.29
CA LYS A 130 -7.89 -10.92 -9.35
C LYS A 130 -8.59 -9.56 -9.40
N LYS A 131 -9.37 -9.34 -10.47
CA LYS A 131 -10.16 -8.12 -10.65
C LYS A 131 -11.14 -7.94 -9.49
N HIS A 132 -11.22 -6.71 -8.99
CA HIS A 132 -12.18 -6.32 -7.98
C HIS A 132 -13.62 -6.45 -8.51
N GLN A 133 -14.48 -7.15 -7.77
CA GLN A 133 -15.88 -7.38 -8.14
C GLN A 133 -16.78 -6.39 -7.38
N THR A 134 -17.28 -5.38 -8.10
CA THR A 134 -18.21 -4.40 -7.56
C THR A 134 -19.65 -4.80 -7.89
N PRO A 135 -20.58 -4.80 -6.92
CA PRO A 135 -21.97 -5.08 -7.20
C PRO A 135 -22.58 -3.95 -8.05
N LEU A 136 -23.38 -4.32 -9.05
CA LEU A 136 -24.13 -3.36 -9.85
C LEU A 136 -25.26 -2.75 -9.02
N LEU A 137 -25.31 -1.42 -8.95
CA LEU A 137 -26.40 -0.70 -8.29
C LEU A 137 -27.64 -0.75 -9.18
N LYS A 138 -28.60 -1.61 -8.83
CA LYS A 138 -29.89 -1.71 -9.52
C LYS A 138 -30.82 -0.61 -9.01
N VAL A 139 -31.49 0.09 -9.93
CA VAL A 139 -32.60 0.99 -9.60
C VAL A 139 -33.72 0.14 -8.98
N LYS A 140 -34.20 0.54 -7.80
CA LYS A 140 -35.28 -0.14 -7.08
C LYS A 140 -36.28 0.94 -6.65
N SER A 141 -37.53 0.81 -7.08
CA SER A 141 -38.63 1.65 -6.59
C SER A 141 -39.58 0.81 -5.74
N TYR A 142 -40.01 1.34 -4.60
CA TYR A 142 -41.01 0.66 -3.77
C TYR A 142 -42.37 0.53 -4.48
N ALA A 143 -42.68 1.44 -5.41
CA ALA A 143 -43.90 1.39 -6.23
C ALA A 143 -43.96 0.14 -7.14
N ASP A 144 -42.81 -0.41 -7.52
CA ASP A 144 -42.74 -1.62 -8.36
C ASP A 144 -43.38 -2.83 -7.67
N ASN A 145 -43.44 -2.85 -6.34
CA ASN A 145 -44.09 -3.91 -5.56
C ASN A 145 -45.59 -4.00 -5.83
N PHE A 146 -46.25 -2.89 -6.18
CA PHE A 146 -47.70 -2.78 -6.39
C PHE A 146 -48.09 -2.55 -7.85
N LYS A 147 -47.14 -2.71 -8.80
CA LYS A 147 -47.42 -2.52 -10.21
C LYS A 147 -48.44 -3.57 -10.70
N TRP A 148 -49.47 -3.11 -11.40
CA TRP A 148 -50.47 -3.97 -12.02
C TRP A 148 -49.80 -5.00 -12.95
N LYS A 149 -50.02 -6.30 -12.69
CA LYS A 149 -49.35 -7.41 -13.39
C LYS A 149 -50.07 -7.86 -14.67
N GLY A 150 -51.19 -7.22 -15.01
CA GLY A 150 -52.07 -7.66 -16.10
C GLY A 150 -53.00 -8.79 -15.68
N PRO A 151 -53.93 -9.19 -16.57
CA PRO A 151 -54.78 -10.36 -16.35
C PRO A 151 -53.93 -11.64 -16.30
N PRO A 152 -54.40 -12.70 -15.62
CA PRO A 152 -53.70 -13.99 -15.55
C PRO A 152 -53.51 -14.53 -16.97
N LYS A 153 -52.29 -14.99 -17.28
CA LYS A 153 -52.01 -15.63 -18.57
C LYS A 153 -52.65 -17.01 -18.55
N GLU A 154 -53.58 -17.25 -19.48
CA GLU A 154 -54.09 -18.60 -19.74
C GLU A 154 -52.93 -19.46 -20.22
N GLU A 155 -52.60 -20.50 -19.44
CA GLU A 155 -51.58 -21.47 -19.83
C GLU A 155 -52.15 -22.33 -20.96
N ALA A 156 -51.72 -22.05 -22.19
CA ALA A 156 -51.99 -22.90 -23.34
C ALA A 156 -51.22 -24.22 -23.15
N ASN A 157 -51.98 -25.30 -22.94
CA ASN A 157 -51.54 -26.69 -22.87
C ASN A 157 -51.13 -27.20 -24.25
#